data_AF-A0A965KBS7-F1
#
_entry.id   AF-A0A965KBS7-F1
#
_cell.length_a   1.000
_cell.length_b   1.000
_cell.length_c   1.000
_cell.angle_alpha   90.00
_cell.angle_beta   90.00
_cell.angle_gamma   90.00
#
_symmetry.space_group_name_H-M   'P 1'
#
loop_
_entity.id
_entity.type
_entity.pdbx_description
1 polymer ?
#
loop_
_entity_poly.entity_id
_entity_poly.type
_entity_poly.pdbx_seq_one_letter_code
_entity_poly.pdbx_strand_id
1 'polypeptide(L)' 'MKRDVGMTFAAALRAMLRQAPNIVMIGEIRDLETAEIAINAALTGHMVFS' A
#
# COMPACT_ATOMS: atom_id res chain seq x y z
N MET A 1 21.19 4.34 -17.77
CA MET A 1 19.94 5.14 -17.77
C MET A 1 18.95 4.46 -16.83
N LYS A 2 18.65 5.05 -15.67
CA LYS A 2 17.64 4.53 -14.75
C LYS A 2 16.28 4.89 -15.35
N ARG A 3 15.49 3.90 -15.77
CA ARG A 3 14.13 4.12 -16.27
C ARG A 3 13.22 4.32 -15.07
N ASP A 4 12.41 5.38 -15.07
CA ASP A 4 11.34 5.52 -14.09
C ASP A 4 10.33 4.38 -14.27
N VAL A 5 10.11 3.63 -13.19
CA VAL A 5 9.31 2.40 -13.20
C VAL A 5 7.84 2.68 -12.83
N GLY A 6 7.47 3.95 -12.61
CA GLY A 6 6.13 4.34 -12.19
C GLY A 6 5.76 3.83 -10.79
N MET A 7 6.73 3.75 -9.87
CA MET A 7 6.49 3.27 -8.51
C MET A 7 5.76 4.35 -7.68
N THR A 8 4.47 4.12 -7.41
CA THR A 8 3.62 4.96 -6.53
C THR A 8 3.28 4.22 -5.23
N PHE A 9 2.76 4.93 -4.21
CA PHE A 9 2.30 4.29 -2.97
C PHE A 9 1.20 3.27 -3.24
N ALA A 10 0.19 3.61 -4.03
CA ALA A 10 -0.85 2.67 -4.44
C ALA A 10 -0.28 1.43 -5.15
N ALA A 11 0.65 1.60 -6.08
CA ALA A 11 1.28 0.48 -6.79
C ALA A 11 2.10 -0.42 -5.86
N ALA A 12 2.91 0.18 -4.99
CA ALA A 12 3.72 -0.54 -4.01
C ALA A 12 2.85 -1.29 -2.99
N LEU A 13 1.80 -0.64 -2.46
CA LEU A 13 0.89 -1.24 -1.50
C LEU A 13 0.13 -2.43 -2.09
N ARG A 14 -0.42 -2.30 -3.31
CA ARG A 14 -1.05 -3.43 -4.02
C ARG A 14 -0.07 -4.59 -4.23
N ALA A 15 1.19 -4.29 -4.54
CA ALA A 15 2.22 -5.32 -4.70
C ALA A 15 2.56 -6.02 -3.39
N MET A 16 2.66 -5.26 -2.30
CA MET A 16 2.97 -5.78 -0.98
C MET A 16 1.85 -6.68 -0.44
N LEU A 17 0.57 -6.34 -0.63
CA LEU A 17 -0.55 -7.17 -0.18
C LEU A 17 -0.55 -8.58 -0.81
N ARG A 18 0.02 -8.74 -2.00
CA ARG A 18 0.19 -10.07 -2.63
C ARG A 18 1.25 -10.94 -1.96
N GLN A 19 2.07 -10.37 -1.07
CA GLN A 19 3.03 -11.12 -0.25
C GLN A 19 2.39 -11.67 1.04
N ALA A 20 1.06 -11.54 1.20
CA ALA A 20 0.32 -11.97 2.39
C ALA A 20 0.92 -11.44 3.72
N PRO A 21 1.16 -10.12 3.86
CA PRO A 21 1.72 -9.57 5.09
C PRO A 21 0.69 -9.62 6.24
N ASN A 22 1.15 -9.66 7.49
CA ASN A 22 0.26 -9.46 8.64
C ASN A 22 0.16 -7.98 9.04
N ILE A 23 1.26 -7.23 8.89
CA ILE A 23 1.38 -5.82 9.27
C ILE A 23 1.86 -5.02 8.06
N VAL A 24 1.27 -3.85 7.86
CA VAL A 24 1.52 -2.93 6.75
C VAL A 24 1.87 -1.57 7.31
N MET A 25 3.02 -1.01 6.91
CA MET A 25 3.43 0.36 7.24
C MET A 25 3.47 1.18 5.95
N ILE A 26 2.61 2.19 5.86
CA ILE A 26 2.56 3.13 4.75
C ILE A 26 3.27 4.41 5.21
N GLY A 27 4.20 4.96 4.42
CA GLY A 27 4.94 6.16 4.86
C GLY A 27 4.02 7.35 5.14
N GLU A 28 3.01 7.53 4.30
CA GLU A 28 1.94 8.52 4.44
C GLU A 28 0.82 8.23 3.44
N ILE A 29 -0.40 8.71 3.72
CA ILE A 29 -1.54 8.64 2.81
C ILE A 29 -1.84 10.04 2.29
N ARG A 30 -1.53 10.30 1.01
CA ARG A 30 -1.71 11.62 0.36
C ARG A 30 -2.83 11.67 -0.68
N ASP A 31 -3.33 10.52 -1.11
CA ASP A 31 -4.34 10.41 -2.15
C ASP A 31 -5.41 9.38 -1.79
N LEU A 32 -6.57 9.50 -2.43
CA LEU A 32 -7.73 8.66 -2.16
C LEU A 32 -7.46 7.19 -2.54
N GLU A 33 -6.72 6.95 -3.61
CA GLU A 33 -6.44 5.58 -4.06
C GLU A 33 -5.65 4.81 -2.99
N THR A 34 -4.59 5.42 -2.45
CA THR A 34 -3.78 4.84 -1.36
C THR A 34 -4.62 4.63 -0.11
N ALA A 35 -5.50 5.59 0.23
CA ALA A 35 -6.40 5.50 1.38
C ALA A 35 -7.39 4.32 1.24
N GLU A 36 -8.03 4.18 0.08
CA GLU A 36 -8.98 3.10 -0.20
C GLU A 36 -8.31 1.73 -0.09
N ILE A 37 -7.10 1.56 -0.62
CA ILE A 37 -6.36 0.30 -0.51
C ILE A 37 -6.00 0.01 0.96
N ALA A 38 -5.54 1.02 1.70
CA ALA A 38 -5.18 0.89 3.11
C ALA A 38 -6.39 0.46 3.98
N ILE A 39 -7.56 1.09 3.76
CA ILE A 39 -8.80 0.75 4.46
C ILE A 39 -9.23 -0.69 4.13
N ASN A 40 -9.22 -1.08 2.85
CA ASN A 40 -9.56 -2.44 2.45
C ASN A 40 -8.59 -3.48 3.04
N ALA A 41 -7.29 -3.17 3.14
CA ALA A 41 -6.32 -4.02 3.81
C ALA A 41 -6.67 -4.20 5.30
N ALA A 42 -7.00 -3.11 6.00
CA ALA A 42 -7.43 -3.15 7.40
C ALA A 42 -8.69 -3.99 7.61
N LEU A 43 -9.68 -3.87 6.73
CA LEU A 43 -10.94 -4.63 6.78
C LEU A 43 -10.76 -6.13 6.46
N THR A 44 -9.65 -6.52 5.86
CA THR A 44 -9.34 -7.91 5.47
C THR A 44 -8.31 -8.59 6.37
N GLY A 45 -8.07 -8.03 7.56
CA GLY A 45 -7.24 -8.66 8.60
C GLY A 45 -5.77 -8.27 8.57
N HIS A 46 -5.40 -7.20 7.87
CA HIS A 46 -4.06 -6.63 7.92
C HIS A 46 -4.00 -5.52 8.98
N MET A 47 -3.00 -5.52 9.84
CA MET A 47 -2.76 -4.40 10.75
C MET A 47 -2.06 -3.28 9.98
N VAL A 48 -2.71 -2.13 9.80
CA VAL A 48 -2.21 -1.02 8.98
C VAL A 48 -1.78 0.15 9.87
N PHE A 49 -0.58 0.64 9.65
CA PHE A 49 -0.07 1.90 10.16
C PHE A 49 0.18 2.87 8.99
N SER A 50 -0.02 4.16 9.23
CA SER A 50 0.38 5.23 8.34
C SER A 50 0.93 6.42 9.10
#